data_AF-A0A2R6JP20-F1
#
_entry.id   AF-A0A2R6JP20-F1
#
_cell.length_a   1.000
_cell.length_b   1.000
_cell.length_c   1.000
_cell.angle_alpha   90.00
_cell.angle_beta   90.00
_cell.angle_gamma   90.00
#
_symmetry.space_group_name_H-M   'P 1'
#
loop_
_entity.id
_entity.type
_entity.pdbx_description
1 polymer ?
#
loop_
_entity_poly.entity_id
_entity_poly.type
_entity_poly.pdbx_seq_one_letter_code
_entity_poly.pdbx_strand_id
1 'polypeptide(L)'
;MTNEDEHEELTDISGIGEAKAESLREAGFESVADLEAADQDDLAAADGISDALAARIQAEVGDLEVSEETDAEVDVEAEEDDSEADSTEDEDAGAETDADTDDEDDTGDEDDDAPTELVEIAGVGETKAESLREAGFDSVDDVRGADQSALADAEGIGNALAARIKADVGDLEVAEETDAEVEEEEPEPEADVDEDVETELQPRGLVEKTPELTDEKERLLDRRRSEGKPQFNRQDYHVKKRTPESWRSPRGQLSKQRRGVKGKGPTVEAGFRTPAAVRGKHPSGFEEVRVENVDDLDGVDGDREAVRIGSTVGARKRERIEEVAEEEEIRVLNPTYVEVEVEVEAEE
;
A
#
# COMPACT_ATOMS: atom_id res chain seq x y z
N MET A 1 -10.27 32.74 -19.67
CA MET A 1 -9.31 33.83 -19.76
C MET A 1 -8.02 33.07 -19.89
N THR A 2 -7.53 32.93 -21.12
CA THR A 2 -6.31 32.19 -21.39
C THR A 2 -5.17 32.95 -20.71
N ASN A 3 -4.24 32.22 -20.08
CA ASN A 3 -3.05 32.78 -19.43
C ASN A 3 -1.99 33.26 -20.44
N GLU A 4 -2.37 33.48 -21.69
CA GLU A 4 -1.50 33.88 -22.81
C GLU A 4 -0.75 35.20 -22.60
N ASP A 5 -1.09 35.99 -21.57
CA ASP A 5 -0.53 37.33 -21.34
C ASP A 5 0.34 37.47 -20.07
N GLU A 6 0.57 36.41 -19.27
CA GLU A 6 1.30 36.55 -17.98
C GLU A 6 2.83 36.35 -18.06
N HIS A 7 3.36 35.70 -19.10
CA HIS A 7 4.80 35.42 -19.24
C HIS A 7 5.30 35.67 -20.68
N GLU A 8 5.95 36.82 -20.93
CA GLU A 8 6.54 37.15 -22.24
C GLU A 8 7.96 36.57 -22.40
N GLU A 9 8.69 36.39 -21.29
CA GLU A 9 10.04 35.84 -21.26
C GLU A 9 10.12 34.56 -20.39
N LEU A 10 11.01 33.62 -20.73
CA LEU A 10 11.24 32.39 -19.95
C LEU A 10 11.60 32.67 -18.48
N THR A 11 12.18 33.83 -18.20
CA THR A 11 12.57 34.28 -16.86
C THR A 11 11.40 34.79 -16.02
N ASP A 12 10.24 35.01 -16.63
CA ASP A 12 9.03 35.43 -15.91
C ASP A 12 8.37 34.25 -15.17
N ILE A 13 8.73 33.01 -15.53
CA ILE A 13 8.22 31.79 -14.92
C ILE A 13 8.90 31.56 -13.57
N SER A 14 8.08 31.25 -12.55
CA SER A 14 8.56 31.06 -11.19
C SER A 14 9.63 29.96 -11.09
N GLY A 15 10.82 30.34 -10.64
CA GLY A 15 11.94 29.41 -10.43
C GLY A 15 12.87 29.21 -11.63
N ILE A 16 12.61 29.90 -12.76
CA ILE A 16 13.52 29.99 -13.90
C ILE A 16 14.33 31.30 -13.81
N GLY A 17 15.59 31.20 -13.38
CA GLY A 17 16.56 32.29 -13.46
C GLY A 17 17.27 32.35 -14.82
N GLU A 18 18.08 33.39 -15.06
CA GLU A 18 18.82 33.58 -16.32
C GLU A 18 19.62 32.34 -16.77
N ALA A 19 20.30 31.67 -15.82
CA ALA A 19 21.09 30.48 -16.10
C ALA A 19 20.23 29.29 -16.56
N LYS A 20 19.07 29.07 -15.94
CA LYS A 20 18.15 27.98 -16.33
C LYS A 20 17.43 28.29 -17.63
N ALA A 21 17.10 29.56 -17.86
CA ALA A 21 16.57 30.01 -19.15
C ALA A 21 17.61 29.80 -20.27
N GLU A 22 18.91 29.96 -19.99
CA GLU A 22 19.98 29.64 -20.95
C GLU A 22 20.06 28.14 -21.24
N SER A 23 20.01 27.29 -20.21
CA SER A 23 19.95 25.83 -20.40
C SER A 23 18.73 25.38 -21.21
N LEU A 24 17.55 25.97 -20.96
CA LEU A 24 16.34 25.68 -21.73
C LEU A 24 16.46 26.10 -23.20
N ARG A 25 17.09 27.26 -23.48
CA ARG A 25 17.37 27.69 -24.86
C ARG A 25 18.38 26.77 -25.55
N GLU A 26 19.40 26.29 -24.83
CA GLU A 26 20.37 25.33 -25.37
C GLU A 26 19.71 23.96 -25.67
N ALA A 27 18.71 23.57 -24.86
CA ALA A 27 17.86 22.41 -25.11
C ALA A 27 16.84 22.62 -26.24
N GLY A 28 16.67 23.84 -26.75
CA GLY A 28 15.81 24.17 -27.89
C GLY A 28 14.47 24.83 -27.55
N PHE A 29 14.22 25.15 -26.28
CA PHE A 29 13.02 25.87 -25.83
C PHE A 29 13.33 27.38 -25.79
N GLU A 30 13.07 28.07 -26.90
CA GLU A 30 13.42 29.49 -27.04
C GLU A 30 12.33 30.44 -26.50
N SER A 31 11.09 29.97 -26.40
CA SER A 31 9.92 30.74 -25.99
C SER A 31 8.99 29.97 -25.04
N VAL A 32 8.10 30.69 -24.36
CA VAL A 32 7.09 30.09 -23.45
C VAL A 32 6.17 29.12 -24.19
N ALA A 33 5.84 29.40 -25.45
CA ALA A 33 5.06 28.50 -26.31
C ALA A 33 5.79 27.17 -26.60
N ASP A 34 7.13 27.16 -26.59
CA ASP A 34 7.90 25.92 -26.74
C ASP A 34 7.83 25.08 -25.46
N LEU A 35 7.71 25.72 -24.28
CA LEU A 35 7.49 25.04 -23.01
C LEU A 35 6.06 24.49 -22.88
N GLU A 36 5.05 25.16 -23.45
CA GLU A 36 3.66 24.67 -23.52
C GLU A 36 3.55 23.37 -24.33
N ALA A 37 4.31 23.28 -25.41
CA ALA A 37 4.28 22.13 -26.32
C ALA A 37 5.17 20.96 -25.88
N ALA A 38 6.02 21.15 -24.87
CA ALA A 38 6.97 20.17 -24.38
C ALA A 38 6.35 19.26 -23.32
N ASP A 39 6.70 17.97 -23.36
CA ASP A 39 6.35 17.03 -22.29
C ASP A 39 7.28 17.21 -21.08
N GLN A 40 6.83 16.79 -19.90
CA GLN A 40 7.59 16.93 -18.65
C GLN A 40 9.00 16.32 -18.75
N ASP A 41 9.11 15.17 -19.41
CA ASP A 41 10.38 14.44 -19.57
C ASP A 41 11.37 15.21 -20.47
N ASP A 42 10.86 15.91 -21.48
CA ASP A 42 11.68 16.73 -22.37
C ASP A 42 12.22 17.98 -21.66
N LEU A 43 11.43 18.56 -20.76
CA LEU A 43 11.85 19.68 -19.92
C LEU A 43 12.88 19.26 -18.85
N ALA A 44 12.72 18.06 -18.27
CA ALA A 44 13.64 17.51 -17.27
C ALA A 44 14.99 17.09 -17.86
N ALA A 45 15.05 16.82 -19.17
CA ALA A 45 16.30 16.54 -19.86
C ALA A 45 17.24 17.77 -20.00
N ALA A 46 16.74 18.99 -19.77
CA ALA A 46 17.54 20.20 -19.82
C ALA A 46 18.45 20.32 -18.58
N ASP A 47 19.71 20.71 -18.80
CA ASP A 47 20.73 20.76 -17.74
C ASP A 47 20.34 21.75 -16.63
N GLY A 48 20.23 21.24 -15.39
CA GLY A 48 19.84 22.02 -14.22
C GLY A 48 18.34 22.18 -13.99
N ILE A 49 17.50 21.47 -14.76
CA ILE A 49 16.06 21.33 -14.50
C ILE A 49 15.81 19.98 -13.82
N SER A 50 15.16 20.00 -12.65
CA SER A 50 14.74 18.76 -11.97
C SER A 50 13.32 18.37 -12.39
N ASP A 51 12.95 17.10 -12.22
CA ASP A 51 11.59 16.61 -12.53
C ASP A 51 10.50 17.41 -11.81
N ALA A 52 10.76 17.80 -10.55
CA ALA A 52 9.85 18.63 -9.77
C ALA A 52 9.74 20.09 -10.29
N LEU A 53 10.80 20.61 -10.92
CA LEU A 53 10.78 21.93 -11.56
C LEU A 53 10.09 21.85 -12.92
N ALA A 54 10.35 20.80 -13.70
CA ALA A 54 9.68 20.55 -14.98
C ALA A 54 8.16 20.43 -14.81
N ALA A 55 7.70 19.65 -13.83
CA ALA A 55 6.28 19.54 -13.50
C ALA A 55 5.64 20.89 -13.10
N ARG A 56 6.39 21.75 -12.37
CA ARG A 56 5.93 23.08 -11.99
C ARG A 56 5.82 24.01 -13.21
N ILE A 57 6.82 24.01 -14.09
CA ILE A 57 6.82 24.79 -15.32
C ILE A 57 5.63 24.40 -16.19
N GLN A 58 5.40 23.10 -16.38
CA GLN A 58 4.28 22.59 -17.18
C GLN A 58 2.91 22.95 -16.56
N ALA A 59 2.79 22.95 -15.23
CA ALA A 59 1.56 23.34 -14.55
C ALA A 59 1.30 24.86 -14.57
N GLU A 60 2.36 25.67 -14.66
CA GLU A 60 2.29 27.13 -14.68
C GLU A 60 2.02 27.66 -16.10
N VAL A 61 2.60 27.00 -17.11
CA VAL A 61 2.55 27.40 -18.52
C VAL A 61 1.47 26.64 -19.30
N GLY A 62 1.15 25.40 -18.94
CA GLY A 62 0.14 24.59 -19.62
C GLY A 62 -1.30 25.03 -19.30
N ASP A 63 -1.96 25.69 -20.25
CA ASP A 63 -3.42 25.76 -20.28
C ASP A 63 -3.94 24.36 -20.61
N LEU A 64 -4.68 23.73 -19.69
CA LEU A 64 -5.32 22.44 -19.90
C LEU A 64 -6.44 22.59 -20.95
N GLU A 65 -6.07 22.67 -22.22
CA GLU A 65 -7.00 22.46 -23.33
C GLU A 65 -7.40 20.99 -23.36
N VAL A 66 -8.53 20.71 -22.72
CA VAL A 66 -9.27 19.45 -22.91
C VAL A 66 -9.76 19.43 -24.35
N SER A 67 -8.92 18.94 -25.26
CA SER A 67 -9.32 18.62 -26.62
C SER A 67 -10.15 17.34 -26.60
N GLU A 68 -11.45 17.53 -26.82
CA GLU A 68 -12.35 16.45 -27.22
C GLU A 68 -11.90 15.96 -28.61
N GLU A 69 -11.28 14.77 -28.69
CA GLU A 69 -11.32 13.80 -29.81
C GLU A 69 -9.97 13.04 -29.94
N THR A 70 -9.88 11.85 -29.34
CA THR A 70 -9.38 10.62 -29.99
C THR A 70 -9.55 9.40 -29.06
N ASP A 71 -10.31 8.42 -29.54
CA ASP A 71 -10.38 7.05 -29.01
C ASP A 71 -9.03 6.32 -29.20
N ALA A 72 -8.48 5.72 -28.14
CA ALA A 72 -7.80 4.41 -28.18
C ALA A 72 -7.42 3.93 -26.76
N GLU A 73 -8.27 3.05 -26.22
CA GLU A 73 -8.01 1.89 -25.35
C GLU A 73 -6.61 1.64 -24.75
N VAL A 74 -6.49 1.78 -23.42
CA VAL A 74 -5.67 0.92 -22.54
C VAL A 74 -6.40 0.69 -21.21
N ASP A 75 -6.68 -0.58 -20.92
CA ASP A 75 -7.11 -1.18 -19.65
C ASP A 75 -6.01 -1.08 -18.59
N VAL A 76 -6.32 -0.75 -17.34
CA VAL A 76 -5.96 -1.48 -16.09
C VAL A 76 -6.53 -0.73 -14.87
N GLU A 77 -7.60 -1.31 -14.33
CA GLU A 77 -7.87 -1.66 -12.92
C GLU A 77 -7.58 -0.64 -11.80
N ALA A 78 -8.67 -0.13 -11.22
CA ALA A 78 -8.72 0.45 -9.88
C ALA A 78 -9.33 -0.57 -8.92
N GLU A 79 -8.62 -0.87 -7.84
CA GLU A 79 -9.18 -1.38 -6.59
C GLU A 79 -9.48 -0.16 -5.71
N GLU A 80 -10.77 0.13 -5.46
CA GLU A 80 -11.18 1.00 -4.36
C GLU A 80 -12.08 0.19 -3.41
N ASP A 81 -11.54 -0.01 -2.21
CA ASP A 81 -12.18 -0.53 -1.02
C ASP A 81 -13.08 0.55 -0.40
N ASP A 82 -14.33 0.18 -0.18
CA ASP A 82 -15.38 0.98 0.44
C ASP A 82 -15.66 0.38 1.82
N SER A 83 -15.36 1.12 2.89
CA SER A 83 -15.88 0.81 4.22
C SER A 83 -16.50 2.05 4.87
N GLU A 84 -17.82 2.13 4.71
CA GLU A 84 -18.73 2.90 5.54
C GLU A 84 -18.74 2.41 6.99
N ALA A 85 -18.75 3.34 7.95
CA ALA A 85 -19.23 3.10 9.30
C ALA A 85 -20.17 4.23 9.75
N ASP A 86 -21.41 3.81 9.92
CA ASP A 86 -22.63 4.54 10.21
C ASP A 86 -22.67 5.15 11.62
N SER A 87 -23.45 6.22 11.72
CA SER A 87 -23.66 7.05 12.90
C SER A 87 -24.87 6.56 13.70
N THR A 88 -24.79 6.50 15.03
CA THR A 88 -25.99 6.64 15.87
C THR A 88 -25.69 7.42 17.15
N GLU A 89 -26.46 8.50 17.29
CA GLU A 89 -26.61 9.39 18.44
C GLU A 89 -27.25 8.67 19.64
N ASP A 90 -26.85 9.04 20.86
CA ASP A 90 -27.76 9.11 22.01
C ASP A 90 -27.24 10.15 23.03
N GLU A 91 -28.17 10.82 23.69
CA GLU A 91 -28.03 12.14 24.33
C GLU A 91 -27.69 12.08 25.85
N ASP A 92 -27.06 13.17 26.31
CA ASP A 92 -27.27 13.90 27.58
C ASP A 92 -27.01 13.24 28.96
N ALA A 93 -26.04 13.80 29.69
CA ALA A 93 -26.20 14.27 31.08
C ALA A 93 -24.95 15.07 31.50
N GLY A 94 -25.13 16.38 31.71
CA GLY A 94 -24.04 17.31 32.00
C GLY A 94 -23.52 17.33 33.45
N ALA A 95 -22.41 18.05 33.64
CA ALA A 95 -22.11 18.87 34.81
C ALA A 95 -20.83 19.69 34.55
N GLU A 96 -21.03 21.01 34.45
CA GLU A 96 -20.09 22.12 34.51
C GLU A 96 -18.97 21.93 35.57
N THR A 97 -17.74 22.34 35.26
CA THR A 97 -17.02 23.39 36.02
C THR A 97 -15.81 23.91 35.22
N ASP A 98 -15.75 25.23 35.14
CA ASP A 98 -14.76 26.12 34.53
C ASP A 98 -13.29 25.83 34.83
N ALA A 99 -12.43 26.09 33.84
CA ALA A 99 -11.35 27.09 33.95
C ALA A 99 -10.67 27.28 32.58
N ASP A 100 -10.99 28.40 31.92
CA ASP A 100 -10.17 29.06 30.90
C ASP A 100 -8.73 29.27 31.38
N THR A 101 -7.75 29.16 30.48
CA THR A 101 -6.71 30.18 30.28
C THR A 101 -6.01 29.92 28.94
N ASP A 102 -6.24 30.85 28.01
CA ASP A 102 -5.42 31.14 26.83
C ASP A 102 -3.98 31.55 27.22
N ASP A 103 -3.04 30.95 26.50
CA ASP A 103 -2.03 31.58 25.63
C ASP A 103 -1.18 32.79 26.08
N GLU A 104 0.10 32.65 25.67
CA GLU A 104 1.14 33.66 25.37
C GLU A 104 2.20 34.06 26.41
N ASP A 105 3.42 34.05 25.86
CA ASP A 105 4.71 34.64 26.27
C ASP A 105 5.48 34.03 27.46
N ASP A 106 6.73 33.59 27.21
CA ASP A 106 7.88 34.50 27.39
C ASP A 106 9.20 33.82 26.98
N THR A 107 10.04 34.57 26.28
CA THR A 107 11.40 34.20 25.87
C THR A 107 12.42 34.56 26.95
N GLY A 108 13.33 33.62 27.27
CA GLY A 108 14.68 33.90 27.75
C GLY A 108 14.97 33.56 29.22
N ASP A 109 15.90 32.63 29.47
CA ASP A 109 17.26 32.93 29.95
C ASP A 109 18.09 31.64 29.96
N GLU A 110 19.38 31.76 29.64
CA GLU A 110 20.40 30.71 29.78
C GLU A 110 20.85 30.67 31.25
N ASP A 111 20.55 29.60 31.99
CA ASP A 111 21.32 29.15 33.17
C ASP A 111 20.93 27.70 33.52
N ASP A 112 21.93 26.82 33.72
CA ASP A 112 21.90 25.39 34.07
C ASP A 112 20.60 24.81 34.68
N ASP A 113 19.76 24.15 33.87
CA ASP A 113 18.58 23.38 34.31
C ASP A 113 18.95 21.89 34.56
N ALA A 114 20.00 21.65 35.35
CA ALA A 114 20.28 20.32 35.86
C ALA A 114 19.39 20.09 37.10
N PRO A 115 18.63 18.97 37.19
CA PRO A 115 17.83 18.70 38.37
C PRO A 115 18.74 18.67 39.60
N THR A 116 18.40 19.44 40.63
CA THR A 116 19.17 19.52 41.88
C THR A 116 18.66 18.53 42.92
N GLU A 117 17.39 18.14 42.80
CA GLU A 117 16.75 17.15 43.67
C GLU A 117 16.25 15.93 42.86
N LEU A 118 16.28 14.74 43.47
CA LEU A 118 15.85 13.49 42.83
C LEU A 118 14.39 13.51 42.34
N VAL A 119 13.55 14.39 42.90
CA VAL A 119 12.14 14.55 42.53
C VAL A 119 11.93 15.44 41.30
N GLU A 120 12.96 16.19 40.90
CA GLU A 120 12.94 17.04 39.70
C GLU A 120 13.25 16.21 38.45
N ILE A 121 13.76 14.99 38.61
CA ILE A 121 14.06 14.06 37.53
C ILE A 121 12.76 13.58 36.87
N ALA A 122 12.69 13.64 35.54
CA ALA A 122 11.52 13.29 34.76
C ALA A 122 11.00 11.87 35.06
N GLY A 123 9.85 11.79 35.75
CA GLY A 123 9.17 10.53 36.09
C GLY A 123 9.52 9.93 37.46
N VAL A 124 10.36 10.61 38.24
CA VAL A 124 10.68 10.26 39.64
C VAL A 124 9.85 11.12 40.59
N GLY A 125 8.72 10.58 41.07
CA GLY A 125 7.96 11.22 42.15
C GLY A 125 8.58 10.95 43.53
N GLU A 126 8.06 11.59 44.59
CA GLU A 126 8.54 11.46 45.98
C GLU A 126 8.77 10.01 46.44
N THR A 127 7.85 9.12 46.11
CA THR A 127 7.92 7.69 46.47
C THR A 127 9.09 6.98 45.80
N LYS A 128 9.35 7.27 44.52
CA LYS A 128 10.46 6.66 43.77
C LYS A 128 11.79 7.29 44.14
N ALA A 129 11.80 8.59 44.45
CA ALA A 129 12.96 9.26 45.01
C ALA A 129 13.35 8.63 46.36
N GLU A 130 12.36 8.23 47.18
CA GLU A 130 12.64 7.50 48.43
C GLU A 130 13.19 6.10 48.18
N SER A 131 12.69 5.38 47.17
CA SER A 131 13.26 4.09 46.73
C SER A 131 14.70 4.22 46.21
N LEU A 132 15.03 5.32 45.51
CA LEU A 132 16.41 5.61 45.11
C LEU A 132 17.33 5.86 46.30
N ARG A 133 16.87 6.63 47.30
CA ARG A 133 17.62 6.85 48.55
C ARG A 133 17.82 5.55 49.33
N GLU A 134 16.80 4.69 49.39
CA GLU A 134 16.91 3.38 50.05
C GLU A 134 17.88 2.44 49.31
N ALA A 135 17.96 2.55 47.98
CA ALA A 135 18.96 1.87 47.16
C ALA A 135 20.38 2.48 47.25
N GLY A 136 20.55 3.60 47.97
CA GLY A 136 21.83 4.25 48.23
C GLY A 136 22.18 5.39 47.25
N PHE A 137 21.23 5.87 46.46
CA PHE A 137 21.38 7.04 45.59
C PHE A 137 20.72 8.24 46.26
N ASP A 138 21.48 8.93 47.12
CA ASP A 138 20.96 10.02 47.96
C ASP A 138 20.92 11.37 47.22
N SER A 139 21.70 11.52 46.15
CA SER A 139 21.81 12.74 45.35
C SER A 139 21.75 12.48 43.84
N VAL A 140 21.51 13.55 43.07
CA VAL A 140 21.51 13.49 41.60
C VAL A 140 22.88 13.08 41.05
N ASP A 141 23.98 13.46 41.72
CA ASP A 141 25.34 13.02 41.37
C ASP A 141 25.56 11.51 41.58
N ASP A 142 24.92 10.91 42.59
CA ASP A 142 24.98 9.45 42.80
C ASP A 142 24.27 8.70 41.68
N VAL A 143 23.14 9.23 41.20
CA VAL A 143 22.41 8.70 40.04
C VAL A 143 23.22 8.90 38.75
N ARG A 144 23.93 10.02 38.61
CA ARG A 144 24.84 10.29 37.49
C ARG A 144 26.00 9.30 37.45
N GLY A 145 26.55 8.91 38.60
CA GLY A 145 27.65 7.94 38.69
C GLY A 145 27.24 6.47 38.59
N ALA A 146 25.95 6.15 38.74
CA ALA A 146 25.44 4.77 38.76
C ALA A 146 25.23 4.17 37.36
N ASP A 147 25.48 2.88 37.21
CA ASP A 147 25.09 2.15 35.99
C ASP A 147 23.58 2.01 35.88
N GLN A 148 23.06 1.99 34.65
CA GLN A 148 21.62 1.82 34.39
C GLN A 148 21.05 0.58 35.10
N SER A 149 21.81 -0.51 35.12
CA SER A 149 21.44 -1.75 35.79
C SER A 149 21.28 -1.58 37.30
N ALA A 150 22.19 -0.83 37.93
CA ALA A 150 22.14 -0.55 39.37
C ALA A 150 20.95 0.35 39.75
N LEU A 151 20.57 1.28 38.87
CA LEU A 151 19.34 2.07 39.04
C LEU A 151 18.07 1.24 38.86
N ALA A 152 18.11 0.23 37.98
CA ALA A 152 16.97 -0.65 37.71
C ALA A 152 16.72 -1.69 38.82
N ASP A 153 17.70 -1.95 39.68
CA ASP A 153 17.56 -2.82 40.85
C ASP A 153 16.77 -2.14 42.00
N ALA A 154 16.57 -0.82 41.94
CA ALA A 154 15.78 -0.08 42.93
C ALA A 154 14.27 -0.41 42.81
N GLU A 155 13.61 -0.57 43.95
CA GLU A 155 12.21 -0.99 44.00
C GLU A 155 11.30 0.02 43.27
N GLY A 156 10.63 -0.42 42.21
CA GLY A 156 9.73 0.42 41.41
C GLY A 156 10.40 1.17 40.25
N ILE A 157 11.69 0.97 40.00
CA ILE A 157 12.43 1.56 38.87
C ILE A 157 12.80 0.44 37.89
N GLY A 158 11.99 0.23 36.86
CA GLY A 158 12.33 -0.73 35.81
C GLY A 158 13.41 -0.20 34.87
N ASN A 159 14.01 -1.08 34.06
CA ASN A 159 15.02 -0.74 33.04
C ASN A 159 14.67 0.47 32.16
N ALA A 160 13.39 0.62 31.80
CA ALA A 160 12.90 1.74 30.99
C ALA A 160 12.89 3.08 31.74
N LEU A 161 12.60 3.07 33.05
CA LEU A 161 12.65 4.28 33.86
C LEU A 161 14.10 4.63 34.21
N ALA A 162 14.94 3.63 34.51
CA ALA A 162 16.37 3.81 34.73
C ALA A 162 17.07 4.44 33.51
N ALA A 163 16.72 4.00 32.29
CA ALA A 163 17.22 4.62 31.05
C ALA A 163 16.84 6.10 30.95
N ARG A 164 15.58 6.43 31.28
CA ARG A 164 15.07 7.81 31.21
C ARG A 164 15.73 8.70 32.26
N ILE A 165 15.85 8.21 33.50
CA ILE A 165 16.56 8.89 34.59
C ILE A 165 18.01 9.17 34.18
N LYS A 166 18.68 8.19 33.57
CA LYS A 166 20.07 8.33 33.12
C LYS A 166 20.21 9.35 31.99
N ALA A 167 19.25 9.41 31.07
CA ALA A 167 19.23 10.40 29.99
C ALA A 167 18.92 11.82 30.48
N ASP A 168 18.14 11.95 31.55
CA ASP A 168 17.72 13.22 32.14
C ASP A 168 18.82 13.83 33.03
N VAL A 169 19.56 12.99 33.75
CA VAL A 169 20.64 13.40 34.66
C VAL A 169 22.02 13.39 33.99
N GLY A 170 22.21 12.56 32.98
CA GLY A 170 23.49 12.31 32.33
C GLY A 170 23.75 13.24 31.14
N ASP A 171 24.59 14.24 31.36
CA ASP A 171 25.50 14.72 30.31
C ASP A 171 26.45 13.57 29.95
N LEU A 172 26.66 13.36 28.65
CA LEU A 172 27.40 12.23 28.08
C LEU A 172 28.88 12.26 28.46
N GLU A 173 29.24 11.73 29.62
CA GLU A 173 30.62 11.30 29.91
C GLU A 173 30.73 9.78 29.78
N VAL A 174 31.03 9.34 28.56
CA VAL A 174 31.56 8.00 28.29
C VAL A 174 32.98 7.97 28.87
N ALA A 175 33.12 7.51 30.11
CA ALA A 175 34.41 7.14 30.66
C ALA A 175 34.85 5.82 30.01
N GLU A 176 35.84 5.93 29.12
CA GLU A 176 36.73 4.82 28.77
C GLU A 176 37.41 4.26 30.04
N GLU A 177 37.78 2.98 29.99
CA GLU A 177 38.48 2.18 31.02
C GLU A 177 37.59 1.30 31.92
N THR A 178 37.18 0.15 31.38
CA THR A 178 37.35 -1.11 32.13
C THR A 178 38.07 -2.13 31.24
N ASP A 179 39.34 -2.35 31.61
CA ASP A 179 40.22 -3.41 31.12
C ASP A 179 39.67 -4.75 31.63
N ALA A 180 38.96 -5.48 30.77
CA ALA A 180 38.60 -6.87 30.99
C ALA A 180 39.15 -7.68 29.82
N GLU A 181 40.15 -8.52 30.11
CA GLU A 181 40.68 -9.53 29.20
C GLU A 181 39.53 -10.41 28.69
N VAL A 182 38.97 -10.07 27.54
CA VAL A 182 38.13 -10.96 26.73
C VAL A 182 39.09 -11.78 25.88
N GLU A 183 39.13 -13.08 26.18
CA GLU A 183 39.69 -14.10 25.29
C GLU A 183 39.16 -13.83 23.88
N GLU A 184 40.05 -13.52 22.93
CA GLU A 184 39.73 -13.44 21.50
C GLU A 184 39.26 -14.82 21.03
N GLU A 185 37.97 -15.11 21.21
CA GLU A 185 37.27 -16.06 20.37
C GLU A 185 37.19 -15.40 19.00
N GLU A 186 37.92 -15.97 18.03
CA GLU A 186 37.93 -15.52 16.64
C GLU A 186 36.47 -15.23 16.24
N PRO A 187 36.14 -14.03 15.72
CA PRO A 187 34.84 -13.85 15.11
C PRO A 187 34.75 -14.88 13.99
N GLU A 188 33.89 -15.88 14.19
CA GLU A 188 33.37 -16.70 13.09
C GLU A 188 33.05 -15.73 11.96
N PRO A 189 33.52 -15.97 10.72
CA PRO A 189 33.26 -15.06 9.63
C PRO A 189 31.75 -14.88 9.54
N GLU A 190 31.26 -13.68 9.84
CA GLU A 190 29.95 -13.24 9.42
C GLU A 190 29.95 -13.46 7.92
N ALA A 191 29.22 -14.49 7.51
CA ALA A 191 29.12 -14.86 6.13
C ALA A 191 28.56 -13.64 5.40
N ASP A 192 29.39 -13.01 4.58
CA ASP A 192 28.96 -12.21 3.45
C ASP A 192 27.94 -13.07 2.66
N VAL A 193 26.65 -12.92 2.96
CA VAL A 193 25.53 -13.50 2.19
C VAL A 193 24.48 -12.42 2.00
N ASP A 194 24.93 -11.26 1.54
CA ASP A 194 24.15 -10.44 0.62
C ASP A 194 24.83 -10.58 -0.74
N GLU A 195 24.96 -11.81 -1.23
CA GLU A 195 25.05 -11.98 -2.68
C GLU A 195 23.70 -11.51 -3.20
N ASP A 196 23.68 -10.42 -3.98
CA ASP A 196 22.50 -9.95 -4.71
C ASP A 196 22.04 -11.05 -5.67
N VAL A 197 21.37 -12.07 -5.15
CA VAL A 197 20.77 -13.16 -5.91
C VAL A 197 19.49 -12.64 -6.53
N GLU A 198 19.37 -12.81 -7.85
CA GLU A 198 18.18 -12.37 -8.57
C GLU A 198 16.98 -13.22 -8.13
N THR A 199 16.01 -12.59 -7.46
CA THR A 199 14.77 -13.25 -7.01
C THR A 199 13.62 -12.96 -7.98
N GLU A 200 12.73 -13.94 -8.19
CA GLU A 200 11.50 -13.77 -8.97
C GLU A 200 10.27 -14.26 -8.19
N LEU A 201 9.10 -13.66 -8.48
CA LEU A 201 7.83 -14.07 -7.89
C LEU A 201 7.26 -15.30 -8.60
N GLN A 202 7.23 -16.44 -7.91
CA GLN A 202 6.61 -17.66 -8.40
C GLN A 202 5.32 -18.02 -7.63
N PRO A 203 4.27 -18.49 -8.31
CA PRO A 203 3.06 -18.93 -7.63
C PRO A 203 3.25 -20.31 -6.98
N ARG A 204 2.64 -20.51 -5.81
CA ARG A 204 2.58 -21.84 -5.16
C ARG A 204 1.66 -22.82 -5.92
N GLY A 205 2.00 -24.11 -5.84
CA GLY A 205 1.16 -25.22 -6.30
C GLY A 205 1.10 -25.40 -7.82
N LEU A 206 0.18 -26.29 -8.25
CA LEU A 206 0.10 -26.78 -9.63
C LEU A 206 -0.69 -25.84 -10.57
N VAL A 207 -0.18 -24.63 -10.82
CA VAL A 207 -0.87 -23.60 -11.63
C VAL A 207 -1.09 -24.02 -13.08
N GLU A 208 -0.20 -24.83 -13.67
CA GLU A 208 -0.32 -25.26 -15.07
C GLU A 208 -1.23 -26.47 -15.27
N LYS A 209 -1.69 -27.11 -14.19
CA LYS A 209 -2.54 -28.31 -14.29
C LYS A 209 -3.82 -28.00 -15.07
N THR A 210 -4.16 -28.89 -16.00
CA THR A 210 -5.33 -28.79 -16.89
C THR A 210 -6.22 -30.02 -16.67
N PRO A 211 -7.57 -29.88 -16.68
CA PRO A 211 -8.45 -31.00 -16.36
C PRO A 211 -8.56 -32.02 -17.49
N GLU A 212 -8.89 -33.25 -17.12
CA GLU A 212 -9.27 -34.28 -18.07
C GLU A 212 -10.74 -34.11 -18.50
N LEU A 213 -10.95 -33.63 -19.73
CA LEU A 213 -12.27 -33.44 -20.32
C LEU A 213 -12.54 -34.43 -21.45
N THR A 214 -13.79 -34.85 -21.59
CA THR A 214 -14.25 -35.59 -22.78
C THR A 214 -14.32 -34.67 -23.99
N ASP A 215 -14.06 -35.16 -25.20
CA ASP A 215 -14.11 -34.39 -26.47
C ASP A 215 -15.38 -33.52 -26.62
N GLU A 216 -16.54 -34.05 -26.20
CA GLU A 216 -17.81 -33.31 -26.26
C GLU A 216 -17.84 -32.10 -25.30
N LYS A 217 -17.28 -32.25 -24.09
CA LYS A 217 -17.19 -31.16 -23.11
C LYS A 217 -16.21 -30.10 -23.58
N GLU A 218 -15.06 -30.50 -24.11
CA GLU A 218 -14.07 -29.59 -24.69
C GLU A 218 -14.69 -28.77 -25.83
N ARG A 219 -15.33 -29.44 -26.80
CA ARG A 219 -16.04 -28.77 -27.90
C ARG A 219 -17.10 -27.78 -27.40
N LEU A 220 -17.87 -28.13 -26.38
CA LEU A 220 -18.89 -27.24 -25.81
C LEU A 220 -18.26 -26.06 -25.05
N LEU A 221 -17.10 -26.27 -24.42
CA LEU A 221 -16.35 -25.23 -23.72
C LEU A 221 -15.81 -24.19 -24.71
N ASP A 222 -15.24 -24.65 -25.82
CA ASP A 222 -14.77 -23.79 -26.91
C ASP A 222 -15.93 -23.01 -27.53
N ARG A 223 -17.05 -23.70 -27.81
CA ARG A 223 -18.26 -23.04 -28.31
C ARG A 223 -18.72 -21.93 -27.37
N ARG A 224 -18.71 -22.16 -26.05
CA ARG A 224 -19.04 -21.14 -25.05
C ARG A 224 -18.09 -19.94 -25.13
N ARG A 225 -16.78 -20.19 -25.28
CA ARG A 225 -15.75 -19.14 -25.42
C ARG A 225 -15.96 -18.33 -26.70
N SER A 226 -16.27 -18.99 -27.82
CA SER A 226 -16.47 -18.33 -29.12
C SER A 226 -17.78 -17.55 -29.23
N GLU A 227 -18.90 -18.10 -28.73
CA GLU A 227 -20.21 -17.43 -28.82
C GLU A 227 -20.31 -16.25 -27.82
N GLY A 228 -19.69 -16.38 -26.66
CA GLY A 228 -19.70 -15.36 -25.61
C GLY A 228 -21.11 -15.03 -25.12
N LYS A 229 -21.26 -13.84 -24.52
CA LYS A 229 -22.55 -13.28 -24.11
C LYS A 229 -22.50 -11.76 -24.22
N PRO A 230 -23.64 -11.10 -24.50
CA PRO A 230 -23.76 -9.66 -24.31
C PRO A 230 -23.46 -9.26 -22.86
N GLN A 231 -23.07 -8.00 -22.63
CA GLN A 231 -22.78 -7.48 -21.29
C GLN A 231 -24.00 -7.52 -20.35
N PHE A 232 -25.22 -7.40 -20.90
CA PHE A 232 -26.48 -7.34 -20.13
C PHE A 232 -26.51 -6.23 -19.06
N ASN A 233 -25.97 -5.06 -19.39
CA ASN A 233 -26.09 -3.88 -18.55
C ASN A 233 -27.49 -3.28 -18.61
N ARG A 234 -27.91 -2.61 -17.54
CA ARG A 234 -29.20 -1.89 -17.46
C ARG A 234 -29.34 -0.88 -18.59
N GLN A 235 -30.54 -0.72 -19.16
CA GLN A 235 -30.76 0.32 -20.18
C GLN A 235 -30.33 1.71 -19.70
N ASP A 236 -29.68 2.46 -20.58
CA ASP A 236 -29.23 3.84 -20.36
C ASP A 236 -28.34 4.05 -19.10
N TYR A 237 -27.64 3.01 -18.63
CA TYR A 237 -26.71 3.10 -17.49
C TYR A 237 -25.60 4.14 -17.73
N HIS A 238 -24.97 4.08 -18.91
CA HIS A 238 -23.94 5.03 -19.37
C HIS A 238 -24.44 6.48 -19.51
N VAL A 239 -25.76 6.72 -19.53
CA VAL A 239 -26.32 8.08 -19.67
C VAL A 239 -26.35 8.82 -18.34
N LYS A 240 -26.43 8.12 -17.20
CA LYS A 240 -26.57 8.74 -15.87
C LYS A 240 -25.80 7.96 -14.82
N LYS A 241 -24.81 8.61 -14.17
CA LYS A 241 -24.01 8.05 -13.07
C LYS A 241 -24.82 7.38 -11.96
N ARG A 242 -25.97 7.95 -11.56
CA ARG A 242 -26.87 7.34 -10.56
C ARG A 242 -27.53 6.02 -10.98
N THR A 243 -27.39 5.62 -12.24
CA THR A 243 -27.98 4.39 -12.78
C THR A 243 -26.91 3.32 -12.81
N PRO A 244 -26.95 2.33 -11.91
CA PRO A 244 -25.93 1.29 -11.88
C PRO A 244 -26.02 0.38 -13.10
N GLU A 245 -24.91 -0.29 -13.41
CA GLU A 245 -24.79 -1.24 -14.52
C GLU A 245 -25.66 -2.49 -14.33
N SER A 246 -25.89 -2.87 -13.06
CA SER A 246 -26.70 -4.00 -12.63
C SER A 246 -28.02 -4.08 -13.40
N TRP A 247 -28.21 -5.19 -14.14
CA TRP A 247 -29.35 -5.43 -15.00
C TRP A 247 -30.69 -5.20 -14.28
N ARG A 248 -31.58 -4.44 -14.92
CA ARG A 248 -32.99 -4.31 -14.52
C ARG A 248 -33.87 -4.43 -15.75
N SER A 249 -34.89 -5.29 -15.67
CA SER A 249 -35.84 -5.47 -16.76
C SER A 249 -36.48 -4.13 -17.16
N PRO A 250 -36.38 -3.71 -18.44
CA PRO A 250 -36.89 -2.42 -18.89
C PRO A 250 -38.42 -2.42 -18.85
N ARG A 251 -39.02 -1.67 -17.92
CA ARG A 251 -40.48 -1.67 -17.70
C ARG A 251 -41.24 -0.59 -18.47
N GLY A 252 -40.57 0.48 -18.90
CA GLY A 252 -41.21 1.64 -19.52
C GLY A 252 -41.99 1.28 -20.79
N GLN A 253 -43.22 1.76 -20.91
CA GLN A 253 -44.11 1.41 -22.04
C GLN A 253 -43.50 1.74 -23.41
N LEU A 254 -42.74 2.83 -23.49
CA LEU A 254 -42.08 3.33 -24.70
C LEU A 254 -40.58 2.99 -24.77
N SER A 255 -40.04 2.23 -23.81
CA SER A 255 -38.63 1.84 -23.80
C SER A 255 -38.27 1.16 -25.12
N LYS A 256 -37.17 1.60 -25.73
CA LYS A 256 -36.69 1.08 -27.00
C LYS A 256 -36.07 -0.31 -26.85
N GLN A 257 -35.35 -0.54 -25.75
CA GLN A 257 -34.82 -1.85 -25.39
C GLN A 257 -35.95 -2.86 -25.15
N ARG A 258 -36.97 -2.50 -24.36
CA ARG A 258 -38.15 -3.35 -24.11
C ARG A 258 -38.88 -3.75 -25.40
N ARG A 259 -38.95 -2.82 -26.37
CA ARG A 259 -39.58 -3.05 -27.68
C ARG A 259 -38.72 -3.84 -28.66
N GLY A 260 -37.49 -4.22 -28.29
CA GLY A 260 -36.58 -4.97 -29.15
C GLY A 260 -36.00 -4.15 -30.31
N VAL A 261 -35.87 -2.83 -30.16
CA VAL A 261 -35.25 -1.99 -31.20
C VAL A 261 -33.76 -2.32 -31.28
N LYS A 262 -33.30 -2.78 -32.46
CA LYS A 262 -31.89 -3.09 -32.72
C LYS A 262 -31.01 -1.89 -32.38
N GLY A 263 -29.88 -2.15 -31.69
CA GLY A 263 -28.94 -1.11 -31.24
C GLY A 263 -29.15 -0.63 -29.80
N LYS A 264 -30.21 -1.06 -29.11
CA LYS A 264 -30.46 -0.70 -27.70
C LYS A 264 -30.06 -1.79 -26.70
N GLY A 265 -29.29 -2.77 -27.15
CA GLY A 265 -28.88 -3.93 -26.38
C GLY A 265 -29.95 -5.03 -26.34
N PRO A 266 -29.55 -6.30 -26.25
CA PRO A 266 -30.47 -7.42 -26.08
C PRO A 266 -31.10 -7.41 -24.67
N THR A 267 -32.34 -7.91 -24.58
CA THR A 267 -32.98 -8.16 -23.28
C THR A 267 -32.61 -9.55 -22.79
N VAL A 268 -32.46 -9.73 -21.48
CA VAL A 268 -32.19 -11.06 -20.89
C VAL A 268 -33.31 -12.04 -21.23
N GLU A 269 -32.94 -13.14 -21.87
CA GLU A 269 -33.84 -14.22 -22.30
C GLU A 269 -33.19 -15.59 -22.07
N ALA A 270 -34.00 -16.65 -21.95
CA ALA A 270 -33.50 -18.01 -21.70
C ALA A 270 -32.63 -18.56 -22.84
N GLY A 271 -32.75 -18.00 -24.06
CA GLY A 271 -31.96 -18.39 -25.23
C GLY A 271 -30.46 -18.05 -25.11
N PHE A 272 -30.09 -17.12 -24.23
CA PHE A 272 -28.69 -16.75 -23.98
C PHE A 272 -27.97 -17.67 -22.99
N ARG A 273 -28.62 -18.74 -22.53
CA ARG A 273 -28.00 -19.69 -21.61
C ARG A 273 -26.90 -20.48 -22.32
N THR A 274 -25.76 -20.61 -21.66
CA THR A 274 -24.67 -21.49 -22.08
C THR A 274 -25.08 -22.97 -21.99
N PRO A 275 -24.42 -23.88 -22.75
CA PRO A 275 -24.74 -25.30 -22.73
C PRO A 275 -24.65 -25.89 -21.31
N ALA A 276 -25.60 -26.75 -20.95
CA ALA A 276 -25.73 -27.24 -19.58
C ALA A 276 -24.48 -27.98 -19.06
N ALA A 277 -23.80 -28.74 -19.93
CA ALA A 277 -22.63 -29.54 -19.56
C ALA A 277 -21.38 -28.72 -19.19
N VAL A 278 -21.30 -27.45 -19.60
CA VAL A 278 -20.13 -26.57 -19.37
C VAL A 278 -20.48 -25.26 -18.67
N ARG A 279 -21.73 -25.13 -18.23
CA ARG A 279 -22.21 -23.94 -17.53
C ARG A 279 -21.58 -23.90 -16.14
N GLY A 280 -20.92 -22.79 -15.81
CA GLY A 280 -20.29 -22.59 -14.51
C GLY A 280 -18.86 -23.14 -14.38
N LYS A 281 -18.34 -23.85 -15.40
CA LYS A 281 -16.92 -24.25 -15.42
C LYS A 281 -15.98 -23.04 -15.57
N HIS A 282 -14.81 -23.11 -14.95
CA HIS A 282 -13.72 -22.15 -15.16
C HIS A 282 -13.33 -22.11 -16.66
N PRO A 283 -12.72 -21.02 -17.18
CA PRO A 283 -12.21 -20.98 -18.55
C PRO A 283 -11.24 -22.13 -18.90
N SER A 284 -10.46 -22.62 -17.95
CA SER A 284 -9.61 -23.82 -18.13
C SER A 284 -10.38 -25.14 -18.15
N GLY A 285 -11.67 -25.13 -17.78
CA GLY A 285 -12.54 -26.31 -17.84
C GLY A 285 -12.79 -27.02 -16.50
N PHE A 286 -12.09 -26.63 -15.43
CA PHE A 286 -12.34 -27.14 -14.08
C PHE A 286 -13.73 -26.77 -13.56
N GLU A 287 -14.28 -27.62 -12.72
CA GLU A 287 -15.37 -27.26 -11.81
C GLU A 287 -14.79 -26.61 -10.55
N GLU A 288 -15.30 -25.45 -10.17
CA GLU A 288 -14.73 -24.67 -9.06
C GLU A 288 -15.33 -25.12 -7.73
N VAL A 289 -14.48 -25.52 -6.80
CA VAL A 289 -14.85 -25.85 -5.41
C VAL A 289 -14.35 -24.73 -4.50
N ARG A 290 -15.25 -24.15 -3.71
CA ARG A 290 -14.88 -23.09 -2.76
C ARG A 290 -14.45 -23.73 -1.44
N VAL A 291 -13.26 -23.38 -0.97
CA VAL A 291 -12.62 -23.96 0.23
C VAL A 291 -12.28 -22.86 1.24
N GLU A 292 -12.47 -23.15 2.53
CA GLU A 292 -12.18 -22.24 3.65
C GLU A 292 -11.16 -22.84 4.66
N ASN A 293 -10.98 -24.16 4.65
CA ASN A 293 -10.10 -24.89 5.55
C ASN A 293 -9.53 -26.16 4.88
N VAL A 294 -8.58 -26.82 5.53
CA VAL A 294 -7.90 -28.02 4.98
C VAL A 294 -8.88 -29.19 4.85
N ASP A 295 -9.83 -29.33 5.77
CA ASP A 295 -10.82 -30.42 5.73
C ASP A 295 -11.79 -30.30 4.54
N ASP A 296 -11.95 -29.10 3.95
CA ASP A 296 -12.77 -28.94 2.74
C ASP A 296 -12.09 -29.48 1.46
N LEU A 297 -10.79 -29.82 1.53
CA LEU A 297 -10.08 -30.49 0.43
C LEU A 297 -10.46 -31.97 0.33
N ASP A 298 -10.96 -32.56 1.42
CA ASP A 298 -11.34 -33.97 1.48
C ASP A 298 -12.43 -34.29 0.43
N GLY A 299 -12.06 -35.12 -0.55
CA GLY A 299 -12.97 -35.63 -1.57
C GLY A 299 -13.07 -34.78 -2.84
N VAL A 300 -12.20 -33.78 -3.01
CA VAL A 300 -12.04 -33.03 -4.26
C VAL A 300 -11.24 -33.86 -5.28
N ASP A 301 -11.75 -33.97 -6.51
CA ASP A 301 -11.10 -34.70 -7.60
C ASP A 301 -10.21 -33.76 -8.42
N GLY A 302 -8.90 -33.71 -8.13
CA GLY A 302 -7.94 -32.77 -8.75
C GLY A 302 -7.82 -32.85 -10.29
N ASP A 303 -8.33 -33.91 -10.93
CA ASP A 303 -8.32 -34.03 -12.40
C ASP A 303 -9.55 -33.36 -13.06
N ARG A 304 -10.59 -33.04 -12.29
CA ARG A 304 -11.85 -32.45 -12.78
C ARG A 304 -12.24 -31.16 -12.09
N GLU A 305 -11.83 -31.02 -10.84
CA GLU A 305 -12.15 -29.92 -9.94
C GLU A 305 -10.88 -29.13 -9.61
N ALA A 306 -11.04 -27.83 -9.45
CA ALA A 306 -10.00 -26.94 -8.96
C ALA A 306 -10.55 -26.12 -7.80
N VAL A 307 -9.68 -25.79 -6.86
CA VAL A 307 -10.07 -25.13 -5.62
C VAL A 307 -9.90 -23.62 -5.74
N ARG A 308 -10.90 -22.87 -5.25
CA ARG A 308 -10.78 -21.44 -4.97
C ARG A 308 -10.87 -21.21 -3.47
N ILE A 309 -9.79 -20.72 -2.89
CA ILE A 309 -9.72 -20.39 -1.47
C ILE A 309 -10.53 -19.11 -1.24
N GLY A 310 -11.41 -19.10 -0.23
CA GLY A 310 -12.15 -17.89 0.16
C GLY A 310 -11.23 -16.73 0.54
N SER A 311 -11.60 -15.50 0.16
CA SER A 311 -10.80 -14.30 0.45
C SER A 311 -10.61 -14.03 1.95
N THR A 312 -11.56 -14.44 2.79
CA THR A 312 -11.49 -14.29 4.26
C THR A 312 -10.44 -15.20 4.92
N VAL A 313 -9.88 -16.17 4.18
CA VAL A 313 -8.86 -17.08 4.71
C VAL A 313 -7.51 -16.35 4.78
N GLY A 314 -6.99 -16.12 5.99
CA GLY A 314 -5.69 -15.46 6.17
C GLY A 314 -4.49 -16.32 5.78
N ALA A 315 -3.35 -15.65 5.53
CA ALA A 315 -2.12 -16.24 4.98
C ALA A 315 -1.65 -17.53 5.69
N ARG A 316 -1.64 -17.56 7.03
CA ARG A 316 -1.26 -18.75 7.81
C ARG A 316 -2.08 -19.99 7.47
N LYS A 317 -3.39 -19.83 7.23
CA LYS A 317 -4.25 -20.96 6.86
C LYS A 317 -4.13 -21.26 5.37
N ARG A 318 -3.99 -20.23 4.53
CA ARG A 318 -3.77 -20.38 3.08
C ARG A 318 -2.56 -21.24 2.79
N GLU A 319 -1.43 -20.98 3.45
CA GLU A 319 -0.20 -21.76 3.31
C GLU A 319 -0.45 -23.26 3.49
N ARG A 320 -1.14 -23.64 4.57
CA ARG A 320 -1.45 -25.06 4.84
C ARG A 320 -2.40 -25.66 3.81
N ILE A 321 -3.36 -24.88 3.32
CA ILE A 321 -4.30 -25.33 2.28
C ILE A 321 -3.55 -25.53 0.96
N GLU A 322 -2.65 -24.62 0.60
CA GLU A 322 -1.87 -24.68 -0.64
C GLU A 322 -0.90 -25.87 -0.63
N GLU A 323 -0.20 -26.10 0.49
CA GLU A 323 0.70 -27.25 0.67
C GLU A 323 -0.05 -28.58 0.51
N VAL A 324 -1.15 -28.77 1.26
CA VAL A 324 -1.94 -30.01 1.18
C VAL A 324 -2.60 -30.17 -0.20
N ALA A 325 -3.08 -29.07 -0.80
CA ALA A 325 -3.65 -29.12 -2.15
C ALA A 325 -2.61 -29.55 -3.20
N GLU A 326 -1.36 -29.10 -3.07
CA GLU A 326 -0.28 -29.54 -3.95
C GLU A 326 0.04 -31.03 -3.76
N GLU A 327 0.09 -31.50 -2.51
CA GLU A 327 0.29 -32.93 -2.17
C GLU A 327 -0.81 -33.83 -2.74
N GLU A 328 -2.06 -33.35 -2.75
CA GLU A 328 -3.22 -34.06 -3.34
C GLU A 328 -3.38 -33.83 -4.85
N GLU A 329 -2.41 -33.17 -5.49
CA GLU A 329 -2.41 -32.83 -6.91
C GLU A 329 -3.62 -31.98 -7.35
N ILE A 330 -4.14 -31.14 -6.46
CA ILE A 330 -5.27 -30.24 -6.70
C ILE A 330 -4.76 -28.84 -7.09
N ARG A 331 -5.28 -28.29 -8.18
CA ARG A 331 -4.95 -26.92 -8.60
C ARG A 331 -5.69 -25.88 -7.74
N VAL A 332 -4.94 -24.94 -7.18
CA VAL A 332 -5.48 -23.72 -6.55
C VAL A 332 -5.60 -22.61 -7.62
N LEU A 333 -6.79 -22.04 -7.77
CA LEU A 333 -7.08 -21.00 -8.78
C LEU A 333 -6.56 -19.62 -8.40
N ASN A 334 -6.46 -19.34 -7.11
CA ASN A 334 -5.95 -18.09 -6.55
C ASN A 334 -4.74 -18.36 -5.65
N PRO A 335 -3.57 -18.71 -6.21
CA PRO A 335 -2.38 -19.06 -5.45
C PRO A 335 -1.71 -17.82 -4.82
N THR A 336 -0.96 -18.05 -3.74
CA THR A 336 -0.04 -17.06 -3.18
C THR A 336 1.27 -17.07 -3.98
N TYR A 337 1.79 -15.89 -4.32
CA TYR A 337 3.11 -15.73 -4.96
C TYR A 337 4.18 -15.56 -3.88
N VAL A 338 5.30 -16.25 -4.06
CA VAL A 338 6.47 -16.22 -3.17
C VAL A 338 7.72 -15.87 -3.97
N GLU A 339 8.64 -15.16 -3.34
CA GLU A 339 9.95 -14.84 -3.90
C GLU A 339 10.82 -16.09 -3.87
N VAL A 340 11.35 -16.49 -5.02
CA VAL A 340 12.26 -17.63 -5.19
C VAL A 340 13.55 -17.13 -5.84
N GLU A 341 14.68 -17.56 -5.30
CA GLU A 341 16.00 -17.26 -5.85
C GLU A 341 16.19 -17.99 -7.19
N VAL A 342 16.59 -17.27 -8.22
CA VAL A 342 16.83 -17.81 -9.55
C VAL A 342 18.33 -17.84 -9.83
N GLU A 343 18.85 -19.02 -10.14
CA GLU A 343 20.21 -19.14 -10.67
C GLU A 343 20.21 -18.64 -12.11
N VAL A 344 20.75 -17.45 -12.36
CA VAL A 344 20.93 -16.95 -13.72
C VAL A 344 22.01 -17.77 -14.41
N GLU A 345 21.59 -18.69 -15.28
CA GLU A 345 22.51 -19.37 -16.20
C GLU A 345 23.12 -18.31 -17.11
N ALA A 346 24.37 -17.91 -16.83
CA ALA A 346 25.13 -16.99 -17.67
C ALA A 346 25.24 -17.58 -19.09
N GLU A 347 24.49 -17.00 -20.05
CA GLU A 347 24.55 -17.39 -21.46
C GLU A 347 25.99 -17.16 -22.00
N GLU A 348 26.62 -18.24 -22.51
CA GLU A 348 27.96 -18.24 -23.16
C GLU A 348 27.99 -17.69 -24.60
#